data_AF-A0A8R1XPN3-F1
#
_entry.id   AF-A0A8R1XPN3-F1
#
_cell.length_a   1.000
_cell.length_b   1.000
_cell.length_c   1.000
_cell.angle_alpha   90.00
_cell.angle_beta   90.00
_cell.angle_gamma   90.00
#
_symmetry.space_group_name_H-M   'P 1'
#
loop_
_entity.id
_entity.type
_entity.pdbx_description
1 polymer ?
#
loop_
_entity_poly.entity_id
_entity_poly.type
_entity_poly.pdbx_seq_one_letter_code
_entity_poly.pdbx_strand_id
1 'polypeptide(L)'
;SLIQIKNNDPVPIVYRIRTKERSFPRFSTCHGYLEPNEEDEVYILIPNSDHWPRNPTEYAGYRHKVMIENLTFPKDALKPKNKDEASAISMMIFKATPPLTRMYTKLNILLPKVIEDKTPETSTEL
;
A
#
# COMPACT_ATOMS: atom_id res chain seq x y z
N SER A 1 -2.65 -0.59 -11.29
CA SER A 1 -3.90 -1.20 -10.81
C SER A 1 -4.66 -0.23 -9.93
N LEU A 2 -5.98 -0.39 -9.80
CA LEU A 2 -6.84 0.43 -8.93
C LEU A 2 -7.32 -0.42 -7.74
N ILE A 3 -7.29 0.14 -6.53
CA ILE A 3 -8.02 -0.40 -5.38
C ILE A 3 -8.97 0.66 -4.83
N GLN A 4 -10.12 0.25 -4.32
CA GLN A 4 -11.07 1.12 -3.64
C GLN A 4 -11.05 0.84 -2.14
N ILE A 5 -10.99 1.91 -1.34
CA ILE A 5 -11.13 1.85 0.12
C ILE A 5 -12.47 2.51 0.45
N LYS A 6 -13.40 1.74 1.01
CA LYS A 6 -14.74 2.21 1.37
C LYS A 6 -14.95 2.14 2.89
N ASN A 7 -15.47 3.21 3.46
CA ASN A 7 -15.89 3.24 4.85
C ASN A 7 -17.33 2.72 4.98
N ASN A 8 -17.50 1.51 5.51
CA ASN A 8 -18.81 0.94 5.80
C ASN A 8 -19.21 1.10 7.29
N ASP A 9 -18.37 1.74 8.11
CA ASP A 9 -18.67 2.00 9.50
C ASP A 9 -19.59 3.23 9.64
N PRO A 10 -20.44 3.29 10.68
CA PRO A 10 -21.33 4.44 10.93
C PRO A 10 -20.61 5.66 11.52
N VAL A 11 -19.27 5.67 11.50
CA VAL A 11 -18.42 6.73 12.05
C VAL A 11 -17.30 7.07 11.07
N PRO A 12 -16.75 8.30 11.09
CA PRO A 12 -15.64 8.64 10.23
C PRO A 12 -14.39 7.85 10.61
N ILE A 13 -13.57 7.50 9.62
CA ILE A 13 -12.32 6.77 9.82
C ILE A 13 -11.15 7.53 9.19
N VAL A 14 -9.95 7.25 9.70
CA VAL A 14 -8.71 7.46 8.97
C VAL A 14 -8.12 6.13 8.56
N TYR A 15 -7.51 6.10 7.38
CA TYR A 15 -6.81 4.93 6.89
C TYR A 15 -5.34 5.26 6.59
N ARG A 16 -4.52 4.22 6.60
CA ARG A 16 -3.11 4.26 6.21
C ARG A 16 -2.73 3.01 5.42
N ILE A 17 -1.93 3.19 4.38
CA ILE A 17 -1.30 2.11 3.61
C ILE A 17 0.17 2.00 3.99
N ARG A 18 0.62 0.77 4.22
CA ARG A 18 2.00 0.44 4.55
C ARG A 18 2.53 -0.72 3.73
N THR A 19 3.77 -0.58 3.30
CA THR A 19 4.56 -1.65 2.70
C THR A 19 5.84 -1.86 3.50
N LYS A 20 6.49 -3.00 3.29
CA LYS A 20 7.84 -3.25 3.84
C LYS A 20 8.87 -2.33 3.16
N GLU A 21 8.79 -2.19 1.84
CA GLU A 21 9.64 -1.32 1.04
C GLU A 21 8.85 -0.06 0.67
N ARG A 22 9.27 1.11 1.17
CA ARG A 22 8.48 2.35 1.00
C ARG A 22 8.31 2.80 -0.46
N SER A 23 9.23 2.40 -1.33
CA SER A 23 9.26 2.78 -2.73
C SER A 23 8.70 1.72 -3.68
N PHE A 24 8.30 0.55 -3.15
CA PHE A 24 7.79 -0.55 -3.96
C PHE A 24 6.71 -1.39 -3.26
N PRO A 25 5.50 -1.54 -3.84
CA PRO A 25 4.95 -0.70 -4.92
C PRO A 25 4.74 0.76 -4.45
N ARG A 26 4.49 1.66 -5.40
CA ARG A 26 4.11 3.06 -5.11
C ARG A 26 2.59 3.19 -5.09
N PHE A 27 2.09 4.09 -4.26
CA PHE A 27 0.66 4.39 -4.14
C PHE A 27 0.40 5.87 -4.43
N SER A 28 -0.75 6.21 -5.03
CA SER A 28 -1.15 7.60 -5.24
C SER A 28 -1.39 8.35 -3.92
N THR A 29 -1.90 7.64 -2.92
CA THR A 29 -2.01 8.12 -1.53
C THR A 29 -1.71 6.97 -0.58
N CYS A 30 -1.15 7.29 0.58
CA CYS A 30 -0.91 6.33 1.66
C CYS A 30 -1.72 6.65 2.92
N HIS A 31 -2.45 7.76 2.94
CA HIS A 31 -3.18 8.24 4.10
C HIS A 31 -4.45 8.96 3.64
N GLY A 32 -5.54 8.79 4.36
CA GLY A 32 -6.76 9.51 4.07
C GLY A 32 -7.77 9.48 5.20
N TYR A 33 -8.90 10.13 4.94
CA TYR A 33 -10.05 10.30 5.82
C TYR A 33 -11.30 9.98 4.99
N LEU A 34 -12.25 9.27 5.58
CA LEU A 34 -13.52 8.92 4.95
C LEU A 34 -14.67 9.12 5.94
N GLU A 35 -15.68 9.88 5.54
CA GLU A 35 -16.98 9.89 6.23
C GLU A 35 -17.69 8.53 6.09
N PRO A 36 -18.74 8.26 6.88
CA PRO A 36 -19.58 7.10 6.66
C PRO A 36 -20.09 7.01 5.22
N ASN A 37 -19.91 5.84 4.59
CA ASN A 37 -20.28 5.52 3.20
C ASN A 37 -19.45 6.21 2.11
N GLU A 38 -18.42 6.99 2.44
CA GLU A 38 -17.47 7.50 1.45
C GLU A 38 -16.47 6.43 1.02
N GLU A 39 -15.89 6.65 -0.16
CA GLU A 39 -14.84 5.81 -0.73
C GLU A 39 -13.71 6.65 -1.33
N ASP A 40 -12.51 6.09 -1.37
CA ASP A 40 -11.34 6.68 -2.04
C ASP A 40 -10.70 5.65 -2.98
N GLU A 41 -10.20 6.17 -4.09
CA GLU A 41 -9.55 5.40 -5.14
C GLU A 41 -8.03 5.53 -5.01
N VAL A 42 -7.35 4.39 -4.83
CA VAL A 42 -5.89 4.35 -4.69
C VAL A 42 -5.27 3.62 -5.88
N TYR A 43 -4.42 4.33 -6.61
CA TYR A 43 -3.64 3.76 -7.70
C TYR A 43 -2.39 3.09 -7.15
N ILE A 44 -2.18 1.84 -7.55
CA ILE A 44 -0.95 1.10 -7.30
C ILE A 44 -0.10 1.17 -8.57
N LEU A 45 1.06 1.80 -8.45
CA LEU A 45 2.07 1.91 -9.49
C LEU A 45 3.24 0.97 -9.19
N ILE A 46 3.42 0.00 -10.09
CA ILE A 46 4.63 -0.83 -10.15
C ILE A 46 5.52 -0.17 -11.19
N PRO A 47 6.62 0.50 -10.79
CA PRO A 47 7.52 1.14 -11.75
C PRO A 47 8.22 0.07 -12.63
N ASN A 48 8.88 0.51 -13.71
CA ASN A 48 9.79 -0.37 -14.46
C ASN A 48 10.91 -0.89 -13.52
N SER A 49 11.37 -2.14 -13.74
CA SER A 49 12.49 -2.78 -13.04
C SER A 49 13.73 -1.90 -12.90
N ASP A 50 14.02 -1.03 -13.86
CA ASP A 50 15.17 -0.11 -13.83
C ASP A 50 15.10 0.90 -12.67
N HIS A 51 13.91 1.08 -12.09
CA HIS A 51 13.65 2.01 -10.99
C HIS A 51 13.34 1.30 -9.67
N TRP A 52 13.55 -0.01 -9.60
CA TRP A 52 13.35 -0.77 -8.37
C TRP A 52 14.56 -0.55 -7.45
N PRO A 53 14.35 -0.45 -6.12
CA PRO A 53 15.45 -0.16 -5.21
C PRO A 53 16.35 -1.38 -4.95
N ARG A 54 16.00 -2.56 -5.48
CA ARG A 54 16.81 -3.79 -5.42
C ARG A 54 16.69 -4.58 -6.72
N ASN A 55 17.40 -5.70 -6.82
CA ASN A 55 17.43 -6.51 -8.04
C ASN A 55 16.01 -7.05 -8.37
N PRO A 56 15.57 -7.03 -9.64
CA PRO A 56 14.29 -7.60 -10.05
C PRO A 56 14.01 -9.02 -9.59
N THR A 57 15.04 -9.87 -9.49
CA THR A 57 14.91 -11.24 -8.98
C THR A 57 14.51 -11.30 -7.51
N GLU A 58 14.72 -10.24 -6.72
CA GLU A 58 14.28 -10.14 -5.32
C GLU A 58 12.79 -9.77 -5.19
N TYR A 59 12.19 -9.26 -6.27
CA TYR A 59 10.78 -8.89 -6.31
C TYR A 59 9.93 -9.90 -7.08
N ALA A 60 10.43 -10.37 -8.21
CA ALA A 60 9.75 -11.31 -9.08
C ALA A 60 9.49 -12.65 -8.39
N GLY A 61 8.27 -13.16 -8.48
CA GLY A 61 7.88 -14.42 -7.83
C GLY A 61 7.70 -14.36 -6.31
N TYR A 62 7.96 -13.22 -5.68
CA TYR A 62 7.76 -13.01 -4.23
C TYR A 62 6.43 -12.32 -3.93
N ARG A 63 5.91 -12.56 -2.72
CA ARG A 63 4.72 -11.89 -2.18
C ARG A 63 5.08 -10.52 -1.60
N HIS A 64 4.66 -9.45 -2.25
CA HIS A 64 4.75 -8.09 -1.74
C HIS A 64 3.56 -7.78 -0.86
N LYS A 65 3.78 -7.76 0.46
CA LYS A 65 2.73 -7.51 1.45
C LYS A 65 2.46 -6.01 1.58
N VAL A 66 1.19 -5.64 1.38
CA VAL A 66 0.64 -4.32 1.66
C VAL A 66 -0.32 -4.46 2.83
N MET A 67 -0.19 -3.61 3.83
CA MET A 67 -1.06 -3.55 4.99
C MET A 67 -1.86 -2.25 4.93
N ILE A 68 -3.19 -2.36 4.95
CA ILE A 68 -4.08 -1.21 5.05
C ILE A 68 -4.65 -1.24 6.46
N GLU A 69 -4.33 -0.22 7.25
CA GLU A 69 -4.80 -0.04 8.62
C GLU A 69 -5.89 1.04 8.64
N ASN A 70 -6.86 0.93 9.55
CA ASN A 70 -7.80 2.00 9.85
C ASN A 70 -7.95 2.23 11.37
N LEU A 71 -8.42 3.43 11.70
CA LEU A 71 -8.79 3.88 13.03
C LEU A 71 -10.04 4.74 12.93
N THR A 72 -10.90 4.66 13.95
CA THR A 72 -11.97 5.65 14.13
C THR A 72 -11.37 7.05 14.30
N PHE A 73 -11.96 8.03 13.63
CA PHE A 73 -11.57 9.42 13.77
C PHE A 73 -11.97 9.95 15.17
N PRO A 74 -11.07 10.62 15.90
CA PRO A 74 -11.39 11.21 17.20
C PRO A 74 -12.52 12.25 17.09
N LYS A 75 -13.51 12.18 17.99
CA LYS A 75 -14.70 13.06 17.95
C LYS A 75 -14.38 14.54 18.18
N ASP A 76 -13.26 14.82 18.83
CA ASP A 76 -12.74 16.13 19.19
C ASP A 76 -11.74 16.68 18.15
N ALA A 77 -11.37 15.90 17.14
CA ALA A 77 -10.49 16.36 16.07
C ALA A 77 -11.23 17.19 15.03
N LEU A 78 -10.54 18.20 14.47
CA LEU A 78 -11.08 19.01 13.37
C LEU A 78 -11.11 18.19 12.09
N LYS A 79 -12.28 18.13 11.44
CA LYS A 79 -12.46 17.48 10.14
C LYS A 79 -11.52 18.11 9.09
N PRO A 80 -10.79 17.31 8.29
CA PRO A 80 -9.94 17.83 7.21
C PRO A 80 -10.77 18.50 6.12
N LYS A 81 -10.25 19.58 5.55
CA LYS A 81 -10.92 20.35 4.48
C LYS A 81 -10.56 19.87 3.07
N ASN A 82 -9.44 19.15 2.94
CA ASN A 82 -8.92 18.65 1.66
C ASN A 82 -8.08 17.38 1.89
N LYS A 83 -7.62 16.75 0.80
CA LYS A 83 -6.86 15.49 0.85
C LYS A 83 -5.49 15.65 1.55
N ASP A 84 -4.84 16.81 1.44
CA ASP A 84 -3.54 17.06 2.07
C ASP A 84 -3.67 17.16 3.60
N GLU A 85 -4.68 17.89 4.07
CA GLU A 85 -5.04 17.94 5.50
C GLU A 85 -5.45 16.56 6.01
N ALA A 86 -6.25 15.81 5.25
CA ALA A 86 -6.64 14.45 5.61
C ALA A 86 -5.44 13.52 5.78
N SER A 87 -4.47 13.61 4.86
CA SER A 87 -3.21 12.86 4.93
C SER A 87 -2.41 13.23 6.18
N ALA A 88 -2.20 14.53 6.43
CA ALA A 88 -1.45 15.01 7.59
C ALA A 88 -2.11 14.62 8.94
N ILE A 89 -3.43 14.79 9.05
CA ILE A 89 -4.19 14.42 10.25
C ILE A 89 -4.17 12.91 10.47
N SER A 90 -4.38 12.11 9.42
CA SER A 90 -4.24 10.65 9.48
C SER A 90 -2.86 10.25 10.00
N MET A 91 -1.77 10.84 9.48
CA MET A 91 -0.42 10.60 9.98
C MET A 91 -0.28 10.89 11.48
N MET A 92 -0.85 12.00 11.96
CA MET A 92 -0.82 12.37 13.38
C MET A 92 -1.61 11.38 14.26
N ILE A 93 -2.82 11.01 13.87
CA ILE A 93 -3.66 10.04 14.60
C ILE A 93 -2.94 8.69 14.68
N PHE A 94 -2.41 8.17 13.57
CA PHE A 94 -1.66 6.92 13.58
C PHE A 94 -0.35 6.98 14.38
N LYS A 95 0.22 8.16 14.61
CA LYS A 95 1.40 8.33 15.47
C LYS A 95 1.01 8.35 16.95
N ALA A 96 -0.13 8.95 17.29
CA ALA A 96 -0.60 9.10 18.66
C ALA A 96 -1.32 7.85 19.20
N THR A 97 -1.96 7.07 18.33
CA THR A 97 -2.78 5.92 18.75
C THR A 97 -1.98 4.61 18.80
N PRO A 98 -2.05 3.83 19.90
CA PRO A 98 -1.37 2.54 20.02
C PRO A 98 -1.70 1.55 18.87
N PRO A 99 -0.76 0.69 18.45
CA PRO A 99 -1.00 -0.27 17.36
C PRO A 99 -2.15 -1.26 17.60
N LEU A 100 -2.39 -1.66 18.85
CA LEU A 100 -3.34 -2.72 19.19
C LEU A 100 -4.82 -2.32 19.01
N THR A 101 -5.13 -1.04 18.81
CA THR A 101 -6.51 -0.56 18.60
C THR A 101 -6.87 -0.43 17.12
N ARG A 102 -5.99 -0.86 16.21
CA ARG A 102 -6.15 -0.68 14.76
C ARG A 102 -6.78 -1.91 14.14
N MET A 103 -7.76 -1.70 13.27
CA MET A 103 -8.19 -2.75 12.34
C MET A 103 -7.27 -2.73 11.13
N TYR A 104 -7.01 -3.90 10.55
CA TYR A 104 -6.16 -3.99 9.36
C TYR A 104 -6.64 -5.06 8.39
N THR A 105 -6.34 -4.84 7.12
CA THR A 105 -6.41 -5.84 6.06
C THR A 105 -5.06 -5.96 5.34
N LYS A 106 -4.82 -7.13 4.73
CA LYS A 106 -3.56 -7.44 4.04
C LYS A 106 -3.85 -7.72 2.58
N LEU A 107 -3.21 -6.96 1.68
CA LEU A 107 -3.16 -7.25 0.25
C LEU A 107 -1.79 -7.88 -0.06
N ASN A 108 -1.79 -8.88 -0.93
CA ASN A 108 -0.56 -9.46 -1.45
C ASN A 108 -0.47 -9.18 -2.95
N ILE A 109 0.61 -8.52 -3.37
CA ILE A 109 0.90 -8.31 -4.78
C ILE A 109 1.93 -9.35 -5.20
N LEU A 110 1.60 -10.11 -6.24
CA LEU A 110 2.44 -11.13 -6.83
C LEU A 110 2.93 -10.61 -8.18
N LEU A 111 4.25 -10.47 -8.31
CA LEU A 111 4.86 -10.20 -9.60
C LEU A 111 5.20 -11.52 -10.30
N PRO A 112 5.12 -11.58 -11.64
CA PRO A 112 5.62 -12.73 -12.40
C PRO A 112 7.06 -13.07 -12.02
N LYS A 113 7.42 -14.36 -12.10
CA LYS A 113 8.82 -14.80 -11.95
C LYS A 113 9.64 -14.33 -13.16
N VAL A 114 10.90 -13.98 -12.94
CA VAL A 114 11.86 -13.87 -14.04
C VAL A 114 12.14 -15.29 -14.53
N ILE A 115 11.97 -15.54 -15.83
CA ILE A 115 12.44 -16.77 -16.45
C ILE A 115 13.91 -16.53 -16.75
N GLU A 116 14.80 -17.29 -16.12
CA GLU A 116 16.17 -17.38 -16.59
C GLU A 116 16.09 -18.14 -17.92
N ASP A 117 16.40 -17.46 -19.03
CA ASP A 117 16.60 -18.15 -20.30
C ASP A 117 17.67 -19.22 -20.05
N LYS A 118 17.27 -20.48 -20.20
CA LYS A 118 18.24 -21.58 -20.22
C LYS A 118 19.17 -21.30 -21.39
N THR A 119 20.38 -20.84 -21.10
CA THR A 119 21.49 -20.85 -22.04
C THR A 119 21.53 -22.24 -22.67
N PRO A 120 21.52 -22.39 -24.00
CA PRO A 120 21.77 -23.69 -24.58
C PRO A 120 23.18 -24.09 -24.17
N GLU A 121 23.32 -25.13 -23.35
CA GLU A 121 24.60 -25.78 -23.13
C GLU A 121 25.13 -26.15 -24.52
N THR A 122 26.18 -25.47 -24.93
CA THR A 122 26.94 -25.81 -26.13
C THR A 122 27.72 -27.07 -25.78
N SER A 123 27.09 -28.23 -25.94
CA SER A 123 27.78 -29.51 -25.88
C SER A 123 28.71 -29.58 -27.09
N THR A 124 29.96 -29.23 -26.85
CA THR A 124 31.08 -29.52 -27.73
C THR A 124 31.46 -30.96 -27.45
N GLU A 125 31.08 -31.91 -28.30
CA GLU A 125 31.78 -33.19 -28.38
C GLU A 125 32.10 -33.49 -29.85
N LEU A 126 33.33 -33.97 -30.00
CA LEU A 126 34.15 -34.19 -31.19
C LEU A 126 33.51 -35.05 -32.28
#